data_AF-A0A0F9GKZ2-F1
#
_entry.id   AF-A0A0F9GKZ2-F1
#
_cell.length_a   1.000
_cell.length_b   1.000
_cell.length_c   1.000
_cell.angle_alpha   90.00
_cell.angle_beta   90.00
_cell.angle_gamma   90.00
#
_symmetry.space_group_name_H-M   'P 1'
#
loop_
_entity.id
_entity.type
_entity.pdbx_description
1 polymer ?
#
loop_
_entity_poly.entity_id
_entity_poly.type
_entity_poly.pdbx_seq_one_letter_code
_entity_poly.pdbx_strand_id
1 'polypeptide(L)' 'METIPFIKKDIKDYLDNAIKHWRIKKENVMEGQERLIASCYIDAFQSVRMTLFGELKE' A
#
# COMPACT_ATOMS: atom_id res chain seq x y z
N MET A 1 18.39 -2.65 21.95
CA MET A 1 17.44 -2.73 20.82
C MET A 1 17.58 -1.43 20.05
N GLU A 2 18.14 -1.48 18.85
CA GLU A 2 18.16 -0.30 17.97
C GLU A 2 16.75 -0.10 17.43
N THR A 3 16.21 1.10 17.56
CA THR A 3 14.89 1.46 17.03
C THR A 3 15.05 2.27 15.76
N ILE A 4 14.24 1.97 14.75
CA ILE A 4 14.18 2.78 13.53
C ILE A 4 13.31 4.01 13.84
N PRO A 5 13.80 5.24 13.60
CA PRO A 5 13.03 6.44 13.86
C PRO A 5 11.78 6.49 12.97
N PHE A 6 10.64 6.84 13.57
CA PHE A 6 9.40 7.08 12.82
C PHE A 6 9.50 8.41 12.08
N ILE A 7 9.72 8.35 10.77
CA ILE A 7 9.73 9.52 9.90
C ILE A 7 8.45 9.51 9.06
N LYS A 8 7.56 10.46 9.34
CA LYS A 8 6.22 10.55 8.73
C LYS A 8 6.26 10.53 7.20
N LYS A 9 7.26 11.18 6.60
CA LYS A 9 7.47 11.20 5.15
C LYS A 9 7.81 9.80 4.62
N ASP A 10 8.79 9.14 5.22
CA ASP A 10 9.27 7.83 4.77
C ASP A 10 8.15 6.78 4.82
N ILE A 11 7.28 6.85 5.83
CA ILE A 11 6.12 5.98 5.94
C ILE A 11 5.08 6.29 4.87
N LYS A 12 4.82 7.57 4.58
CA LYS A 12 3.93 7.96 3.49
C LYS A 12 4.46 7.44 2.15
N ASP A 13 5.75 7.64 1.89
CA ASP A 13 6.42 7.23 0.65
C ASP A 13 6.42 5.70 0.51
N TYR A 14 6.63 4.96 1.62
CA TYR A 14 6.51 3.50 1.62
C TYR A 14 5.09 3.04 1.25
N LEU A 15 4.06 3.59 1.91
CA LEU A 15 2.67 3.21 1.65
C LEU A 15 2.25 3.57 0.22
N ASP A 16 2.59 4.76 -0.26
CA ASP A 16 2.31 5.20 -1.64
C ASP A 16 2.96 4.26 -2.66
N ASN A 17 4.21 3.86 -2.44
CA ASN A 17 4.93 2.94 -3.32
C ASN A 17 4.36 1.51 -3.27
N ALA A 18 3.97 1.02 -2.09
CA ALA A 18 3.33 -0.27 -1.94
C ALA A 18 1.98 -0.32 -2.68
N ILE A 19 1.14 0.70 -2.51
CA ILE A 19 -0.15 0.82 -3.22
C ILE A 19 0.08 0.84 -4.75
N LYS A 20 1.04 1.64 -5.21
CA LYS A 20 1.42 1.70 -6.63
C LYS A 20 1.87 0.34 -7.17
N HIS A 21 2.74 -0.36 -6.43
CA HIS A 21 3.21 -1.69 -6.80
C HIS A 21 2.06 -2.68 -6.99
N TRP A 22 1.13 -2.73 -6.03
CA TRP A 22 0.00 -3.66 -6.09
C TRP A 22 -1.03 -3.30 -7.15
N ARG A 23 -1.23 -2.01 -7.46
CA ARG A 23 -2.06 -1.58 -8.60
C ARG A 23 -1.48 -2.05 -9.92
N ILE A 24 -0.19 -1.80 -10.15
CA ILE A 24 0.52 -2.28 -11.36
C ILE A 24 0.41 -3.79 -11.44
N LYS A 25 0.64 -4.51 -10.33
CA LYS A 25 0.50 -5.97 -10.31
C LYS A 25 -0.92 -6.42 -10.66
N LYS A 26 -1.94 -5.79 -10.07
CA LYS A 26 -3.37 -6.09 -10.33
C LYS A 26 -3.75 -5.91 -11.80
N GLU A 27 -3.16 -4.94 -12.49
CA GLU A 27 -3.40 -4.67 -13.91
C GLU A 27 -2.73 -5.70 -14.84
N ASN A 28 -1.63 -6.34 -14.38
CA ASN A 28 -0.83 -7.26 -15.20
C ASN A 28 -1.10 -8.75 -14.95
N VAL A 29 -1.95 -9.10 -13.96
CA VAL A 29 -2.28 -10.51 -13.66
C VAL A 29 -3.49 -10.98 -14.48
N MET A 30 -3.37 -12.14 -15.12
CA MET A 30 -4.46 -12.77 -15.88
C MET A 30 -5.35 -13.65 -14.99
N GLU A 31 -4.84 -14.12 -13.85
CA GLU A 31 -5.54 -15.03 -12.95
C GLU A 31 -6.40 -14.29 -11.91
N GLY A 32 -7.61 -14.80 -11.68
CA GLY A 32 -8.56 -14.21 -10.73
C GLY A 32 -8.06 -14.20 -9.28
N GLN A 33 -7.33 -15.24 -8.86
CA GLN A 33 -6.82 -15.34 -7.49
C GLN A 33 -5.73 -14.30 -7.21
N GLU A 34 -4.78 -14.12 -8.12
CA GLU A 34 -3.73 -13.09 -7.97
C GLU A 34 -4.32 -11.68 -7.98
N ARG A 35 -5.36 -11.45 -8.79
CA ARG A 35 -6.09 -10.18 -8.83
C ARG A 35 -6.81 -9.88 -7.51
N LEU A 36 -7.37 -10.92 -6.88
CA LEU A 36 -7.99 -10.80 -5.55
C LEU A 36 -6.93 -10.46 -4.50
N ILE A 37 -5.81 -11.18 -4.48
CA ILE A 37 -4.69 -10.92 -3.56
C ILE A 37 -4.20 -9.48 -3.69
N ALA A 38 -3.97 -9.01 -4.91
CA ALA A 38 -3.53 -7.64 -5.16
C ALA A 38 -4.55 -6.61 -4.66
N SER A 39 -5.85 -6.89 -4.78
CA SER A 39 -6.91 -6.03 -4.26
C SER A 39 -6.89 -5.96 -2.74
N CYS A 40 -6.75 -7.09 -2.05
CA CYS A 40 -6.66 -7.14 -0.59
C CYS A 40 -5.45 -6.37 -0.05
N TYR A 41 -4.29 -6.46 -0.71
CA TYR A 41 -3.12 -5.68 -0.30
C TYR A 41 -3.32 -4.17 -0.52
N ILE A 42 -3.92 -3.75 -1.63
CA ILE A 42 -4.26 -2.34 -1.86
C ILE A 42 -5.14 -1.82 -0.73
N ASP A 43 -6.20 -2.55 -0.37
CA ASP A 43 -7.14 -2.14 0.68
C ASP A 43 -6.44 -2.05 2.06
N ALA A 44 -5.57 -3.02 2.37
CA ALA A 44 -4.80 -2.99 3.61
C ALA A 44 -3.88 -1.76 3.71
N PHE A 45 -3.11 -1.45 2.67
CA PHE A 45 -2.23 -0.27 2.69
C PHE A 45 -3.00 1.05 2.66
N GLN A 46 -4.10 1.13 1.91
CA GLN A 46 -4.99 2.30 1.90
C GLN A 46 -5.63 2.54 3.28
N SER A 47 -6.06 1.48 3.97
CA SER A 47 -6.61 1.58 5.32
C SER A 47 -5.60 2.19 6.29
N VAL A 48 -4.35 1.69 6.30
CA VAL A 48 -3.27 2.24 7.14
C VAL A 48 -2.98 3.69 6.78
N ARG A 49 -2.92 4.00 5.48
CA ARG A 49 -2.68 5.37 5.00
C ARG A 49 -3.79 6.34 5.44
N MET A 50 -5.05 5.92 5.32
CA MET A 50 -6.19 6.69 5.78
C MET A 50 -6.12 6.94 7.29
N THR A 51 -5.77 5.92 8.08
CA THR A 51 -5.62 6.04 9.53
C THR A 51 -4.50 7.02 9.94
N LEU A 52 -3.35 6.96 9.27
CA LEU A 52 -2.18 7.78 9.64
C LEU A 52 -2.20 9.21 9.06
N PHE A 53 -2.81 9.39 7.89
CA PHE A 53 -2.73 10.64 7.12
C PHE A 53 -4.09 11.28 6.81
N GLY A 54 -5.20 10.59 7.02
CA GLY A 54 -6.55 11.12 6.76
C GLY A 54 -6.90 11.26 5.28
N GLU A 55 -6.14 10.63 4.39
CA GLU A 55 -6.35 10.67 2.94
C GLU A 55 -6.08 9.31 2.30
N LEU A 56 -6.76 9.03 1.19
CA LEU A 56 -6.47 7.91 0.30
C LEU A 56 -5.43 8.31 -0.74
N LYS A 57 -4.70 7.33 -1.26
CA LYS A 57 -3.86 7.52 -2.44
C LYS A 57 -4.71 7.33 -3.69
N GLU A 58 -4.89 8.40 -4.47
CA GLU A 58 -5.54 8.32 -5.79
C GLU A 58 -4.79 7.40 -6.75
#